data_AF-A0A9E1QB01-F1
#
_entry.id   AF-A0A9E1QB01-F1
#
_cell.length_a   1.000
_cell.length_b   1.000
_cell.length_c   1.000
_cell.angle_alpha   90.00
_cell.angle_beta   90.00
_cell.angle_gamma   90.00
#
_symmetry.space_group_name_H-M   'P 1'
#
loop_
_entity.id
_entity.type
_entity.pdbx_description
1 polymer ?
#
loop_
_entity_poly.entity_id
_entity_poly.type
_entity_poly.pdbx_seq_one_letter_code
_entity_poly.pdbx_strand_id
1 'polypeptide(L)'
;IALNFDTEYHKTLGTNKSNNLDGNFKSKLRLGTIFNEATIGFLGRIGFKELQPIHNSIAFNTHLNNESTSFVRGVESFLYYETSLAYVAYDATIQGSLFNNNSPITFKPNTIRFNAEIGYKFTAKKWVFGYAYHFHSNKLNNLRNNRGNDYGQLFFSYLFR
;
A
#
# COMPACT_ATOMS: atom_id res chain seq x y z
N ILE A 1 -16.34 5.35 21.72
CA ILE A 1 -16.67 4.72 20.41
C ILE A 1 -15.51 4.98 19.47
N ALA A 2 -15.07 3.96 18.74
CA ALA A 2 -13.94 4.05 17.81
C ALA A 2 -14.46 3.77 16.40
N LEU A 3 -14.49 4.78 15.53
CA LEU A 3 -15.01 4.68 14.17
C LEU A 3 -14.06 5.42 13.22
N ASN A 4 -13.73 4.78 12.10
CA ASN A 4 -12.91 5.36 11.04
C ASN A 4 -13.48 5.00 9.67
N PHE A 5 -13.54 5.99 8.79
CA PHE A 5 -13.87 5.85 7.37
C PHE A 5 -12.58 5.93 6.57
N ASP A 6 -12.33 4.89 5.77
CA ASP A 6 -11.15 4.79 4.91
C ASP A 6 -11.62 4.76 3.45
N THR A 7 -11.10 5.68 2.63
CA THR A 7 -11.35 5.69 1.18
C THR A 7 -10.02 5.70 0.44
N GLU A 8 -9.93 4.91 -0.64
CA GLU A 8 -8.74 4.81 -1.49
C GLU A 8 -9.14 4.98 -2.95
N TYR A 9 -8.31 5.68 -3.70
CA TYR A 9 -8.49 5.94 -5.12
C TYR A 9 -7.19 5.64 -5.86
N HIS A 10 -7.32 4.90 -6.96
CA HIS A 10 -6.20 4.50 -7.82
C HIS A 10 -6.44 4.98 -9.24
N LYS A 11 -5.42 5.56 -9.86
CA LYS A 11 -5.50 6.01 -11.26
C LYS A 11 -4.22 5.63 -12.00
N THR A 12 -4.35 4.88 -13.09
CA THR A 12 -3.24 4.67 -14.02
C THR A 12 -2.88 6.00 -14.69
N LEU A 13 -1.61 6.39 -14.59
CA LEU A 13 -1.08 7.61 -15.19
C LEU A 13 -0.62 7.37 -16.63
N GLY A 14 -0.07 6.18 -16.88
CA GLY A 14 0.36 5.79 -18.22
C GLY A 14 0.89 4.37 -18.25
N THR A 15 0.83 3.77 -19.43
CA THR A 15 1.32 2.43 -19.73
C THR A 15 2.07 2.48 -21.07
N ASN A 16 3.18 1.75 -21.19
CA ASN A 16 3.91 1.66 -22.45
C ASN A 16 3.14 0.82 -23.49
N LYS A 17 3.44 0.97 -24.79
CA LYS A 17 2.81 0.23 -25.90
C LYS A 17 2.89 -1.29 -25.74
N SER A 18 3.95 -1.80 -25.12
CA SER A 18 4.16 -3.22 -24.86
C SER A 18 3.57 -3.71 -23.53
N ASN A 19 2.82 -2.86 -22.80
CA ASN A 19 2.18 -3.18 -21.52
C ASN A 19 3.12 -3.79 -20.46
N ASN A 20 4.43 -3.54 -20.55
CA ASN A 20 5.43 -4.06 -19.62
C ASN A 20 5.91 -3.01 -18.61
N LEU A 21 5.41 -1.78 -18.71
CA LEU A 21 5.72 -0.70 -17.79
C LEU A 21 4.48 0.14 -17.59
N ASP A 22 4.13 0.40 -16.33
CA ASP A 22 3.12 1.37 -15.98
C ASP A 22 3.46 2.17 -14.72
N GLY A 23 2.80 3.32 -14.61
CA GLY A 23 2.82 4.18 -13.44
C GLY A 23 1.40 4.47 -13.00
N ASN A 24 1.18 4.43 -11.70
CA ASN A 24 -0.14 4.57 -11.09
C ASN A 24 -0.06 5.55 -9.93
N PHE A 25 -1.05 6.42 -9.83
CA PHE A 25 -1.25 7.30 -8.70
C PHE A 25 -2.21 6.64 -7.70
N LYS A 26 -1.91 6.79 -6.41
CA LYS A 26 -2.73 6.32 -5.30
C LYS A 26 -3.00 7.50 -4.37
N SER A 27 -4.24 7.62 -3.90
CA SER A 27 -4.58 8.53 -2.82
C SER A 27 -5.48 7.83 -1.82
N LYS A 28 -5.19 7.99 -0.53
CA LYS A 28 -5.97 7.43 0.56
C LYS A 28 -6.36 8.54 1.53
N LEU A 29 -7.60 8.55 1.98
CA LEU A 29 -8.08 9.46 3.00
C LEU A 29 -8.70 8.63 4.12
N ARG A 30 -8.32 8.93 5.36
CA ARG A 30 -8.86 8.30 6.56
C ARG A 30 -9.38 9.39 7.47
N LEU A 31 -10.65 9.28 7.87
CA LEU A 31 -11.31 10.26 8.72
C LEU A 31 -12.09 9.55 9.81
N GLY A 32 -11.95 10.01 11.05
CA GLY A 32 -12.67 9.41 12.16
C GLY A 32 -12.06 9.71 13.51
N THR A 33 -12.42 8.88 14.48
CA THR A 33 -12.06 9.06 15.89
C THR A 33 -10.73 8.40 16.25
N ILE A 34 -10.09 7.70 15.31
CA ILE A 34 -8.82 6.99 15.52
C ILE A 34 -7.71 7.59 14.65
N PHE A 35 -8.01 7.86 13.37
CA PHE A 35 -7.04 8.42 12.42
C PHE A 35 -7.68 9.51 11.57
N ASN A 36 -6.98 10.63 11.45
CA ASN A 36 -7.26 11.65 10.43
C ASN A 36 -5.98 11.91 9.65
N GLU A 37 -5.90 11.34 8.46
CA GLU A 37 -4.73 11.45 7.59
C GLU A 37 -5.11 11.39 6.12
N ALA A 38 -4.33 12.11 5.31
CA ALA A 38 -4.43 12.09 3.85
C ALA A 38 -3.08 11.63 3.29
N THR A 39 -3.12 10.64 2.42
CA THR A 39 -1.94 10.01 1.83
C THR A 39 -2.01 10.11 0.32
N ILE A 40 -0.89 10.48 -0.30
CA ILE A 40 -0.69 10.41 -1.74
C ILE A 40 0.50 9.50 -2.03
N GLY A 41 0.48 8.82 -3.17
CA GLY A 41 1.54 7.90 -3.52
C GLY A 41 1.59 7.55 -5.00
N PHE A 42 2.69 6.95 -5.38
CA PHE A 42 2.98 6.49 -6.73
C PHE A 42 3.43 5.04 -6.69
N LEU A 43 2.82 4.23 -7.53
CA LEU A 43 3.18 2.83 -7.78
C LEU A 43 3.67 2.69 -9.21
N GLY A 44 4.93 2.33 -9.38
CA GLY A 44 5.50 1.95 -10.67
C GLY A 44 5.67 0.44 -10.77
N ARG A 45 5.40 -0.12 -11.96
CA ARG A 45 5.61 -1.56 -12.24
C ARG A 45 6.44 -1.74 -13.50
N ILE A 46 7.37 -2.70 -13.43
CA ILE A 46 8.23 -3.11 -14.53
C ILE A 46 8.07 -4.62 -14.69
N GLY A 47 7.33 -5.02 -15.72
CA GLY A 47 7.03 -6.40 -16.05
C GLY A 47 8.10 -7.06 -16.90
N PHE A 48 8.52 -8.25 -16.48
CA PHE A 48 9.24 -9.21 -17.34
C PHE A 48 8.28 -9.90 -18.32
N LYS A 49 6.98 -9.85 -18.02
CA LYS A 49 5.86 -10.22 -18.89
C LYS A 49 4.87 -9.06 -18.97
N GLU A 50 3.90 -9.19 -19.87
CA GLU A 50 2.80 -8.23 -19.98
C GLU A 50 2.06 -8.08 -18.64
N LEU A 51 1.95 -6.83 -18.18
CA LEU A 51 1.25 -6.46 -16.95
C LEU A 51 -0.25 -6.52 -17.19
N GLN A 52 -0.97 -7.12 -16.24
CA GLN A 52 -2.43 -7.06 -16.28
C GLN A 52 -2.91 -5.67 -15.83
N PRO A 53 -4.08 -5.23 -16.31
CA PRO A 53 -4.74 -4.03 -15.82
C PRO A 53 -4.91 -4.06 -14.30
N ILE A 54 -4.93 -2.88 -13.64
CA ILE A 54 -5.05 -2.75 -12.17
C ILE A 54 -6.19 -3.61 -11.60
N HIS A 55 -7.35 -3.62 -12.27
CA HIS A 55 -8.54 -4.35 -11.82
C HIS A 55 -8.41 -5.88 -11.88
N ASN A 56 -7.32 -6.39 -12.47
CA ASN A 56 -7.07 -7.82 -12.64
C ASN A 56 -5.62 -8.24 -12.32
N SER A 57 -4.88 -7.42 -11.59
CA SER A 57 -3.46 -7.66 -11.33
C SER A 57 -3.18 -8.17 -9.93
N ILE A 58 -2.20 -9.07 -9.82
CA ILE A 58 -1.65 -9.51 -8.53
C ILE A 58 -1.00 -8.36 -7.73
N ALA A 59 -0.70 -7.23 -8.37
CA ALA A 59 -0.24 -6.03 -7.68
C ALA A 59 -1.24 -5.57 -6.61
N PHE A 60 -2.54 -5.70 -6.90
CA PHE A 60 -3.65 -5.25 -6.07
C PHE A 60 -4.47 -6.41 -5.47
N ASN A 61 -3.97 -7.64 -5.55
CA ASN A 61 -4.67 -8.85 -5.11
C ASN A 61 -6.05 -9.04 -5.78
N THR A 62 -6.27 -8.46 -6.97
CA THR A 62 -7.55 -8.51 -7.71
C THR A 62 -7.61 -9.64 -8.72
N HIS A 63 -6.58 -10.48 -8.77
CA HIS A 63 -6.43 -11.60 -9.70
C HIS A 63 -7.27 -12.83 -9.29
N LEU A 64 -8.59 -12.64 -9.12
CA LEU A 64 -9.54 -13.64 -8.62
C LEU A 64 -10.41 -14.24 -9.74
N ASN A 65 -9.81 -14.55 -10.89
CA ASN A 65 -10.54 -15.10 -12.03
C ASN A 65 -10.58 -16.62 -12.05
N ASN A 66 -11.70 -17.19 -12.48
CA ASN A 66 -11.89 -18.62 -12.72
C ASN A 66 -12.56 -18.87 -14.09
N GLU A 67 -12.88 -20.14 -14.41
CA GLU A 67 -13.51 -20.51 -15.69
C GLU A 67 -14.89 -19.88 -15.93
N SER A 68 -15.51 -19.27 -14.91
CA SER A 68 -16.80 -18.58 -15.00
C SER A 68 -16.68 -17.04 -15.10
N THR A 69 -15.47 -16.48 -15.05
CA THR A 69 -15.23 -15.03 -15.18
C THR A 69 -14.75 -14.67 -16.59
N SER A 70 -15.14 -13.51 -17.10
CA SER A 70 -14.78 -13.02 -18.44
C SER A 70 -13.30 -12.67 -18.62
N PHE A 71 -12.53 -12.59 -17.52
CA PHE A 71 -11.13 -12.21 -17.54
C PHE A 71 -10.21 -13.44 -17.49
N VAL A 72 -9.17 -13.43 -18.31
CA VAL A 72 -8.20 -14.53 -18.38
C VAL A 72 -7.16 -14.39 -17.27
N ARG A 73 -6.71 -15.52 -16.74
CA ARG A 73 -5.63 -15.60 -15.77
C ARG A 73 -4.27 -15.40 -16.47
N GLY A 74 -3.86 -14.14 -16.64
CA GLY A 74 -2.58 -13.79 -17.25
C GLY A 74 -1.39 -14.13 -16.35
N VAL A 75 -0.30 -14.63 -16.94
CA VAL A 75 0.95 -14.83 -16.20
C VAL A 75 1.66 -13.50 -16.03
N GLU A 76 1.62 -12.93 -14.83
CA GLU A 76 2.37 -11.74 -14.45
C GLU A 76 3.68 -12.10 -13.75
N SER A 77 4.72 -11.31 -14.02
CA SER A 77 5.99 -11.29 -13.29
C SER A 77 6.58 -9.89 -13.41
N PHE A 78 6.76 -9.20 -12.28
CA PHE A 78 7.20 -7.80 -12.30
C PHE A 78 7.92 -7.40 -11.02
N LEU A 79 8.82 -6.43 -11.18
CA LEU A 79 9.30 -5.59 -10.09
C LEU A 79 8.35 -4.41 -9.94
N TYR A 80 8.14 -3.97 -8.70
CA TYR A 80 7.37 -2.77 -8.42
C TYR A 80 8.04 -1.95 -7.32
N TYR A 81 7.74 -0.66 -7.33
CA TYR A 81 8.02 0.21 -6.21
C TYR A 81 6.78 1.03 -5.91
N GLU A 82 6.51 1.25 -4.64
CA GLU A 82 5.49 2.16 -4.15
C GLU A 82 6.15 3.18 -3.23
N THR A 83 5.90 4.47 -3.47
CA THR A 83 6.28 5.53 -2.54
C THR A 83 5.04 6.29 -2.14
N SER A 84 4.93 6.66 -0.87
CA SER A 84 3.81 7.43 -0.38
C SER A 84 4.23 8.46 0.66
N LEU A 85 3.49 9.56 0.68
CA LEU A 85 3.59 10.62 1.67
C LEU A 85 2.23 10.82 2.32
N ALA A 86 2.19 10.69 3.63
CA ALA A 86 0.99 10.91 4.44
C ALA A 86 1.13 12.20 5.25
N TYR A 87 0.09 13.03 5.18
CA TYR A 87 -0.14 14.13 6.10
C TYR A 87 -1.03 13.65 7.23
N VAL A 88 -0.51 13.64 8.46
CA VAL A 88 -1.20 13.13 9.65
C VAL A 88 -1.66 14.30 10.51
N ALA A 89 -2.96 14.54 10.51
CA ALA A 89 -3.59 15.54 11.38
C ALA A 89 -3.86 14.96 12.77
N TYR A 90 -4.24 13.69 12.85
CA TYR A 90 -4.50 13.02 14.12
C TYR A 90 -4.23 11.52 14.08
N ASP A 91 -3.63 11.01 15.16
CA ASP A 91 -3.35 9.59 15.36
C ASP A 91 -3.57 9.21 16.84
N ALA A 92 -4.67 8.51 17.12
CA ALA A 92 -5.06 8.12 18.46
C ALA A 92 -4.05 7.21 19.16
N THR A 93 -3.23 6.48 18.40
CA THR A 93 -2.21 5.59 18.97
C THR A 93 -1.06 6.38 19.62
N ILE A 94 -0.92 7.65 19.26
CA ILE A 94 0.12 8.55 19.72
C ILE A 94 -0.44 9.66 20.61
N GLN A 95 -1.58 10.24 20.21
CA GLN A 95 -2.19 11.39 20.87
C GLN A 95 -3.25 11.01 21.91
N GLY A 96 -3.60 9.72 22.05
CA GLY A 96 -4.69 9.31 22.92
C GLY A 96 -6.05 9.68 22.33
N SER A 97 -7.06 9.98 23.14
CA SER A 97 -8.43 10.24 22.65
C SER A 97 -8.60 11.61 21.96
N LEU A 98 -9.45 11.68 20.94
CA LEU A 98 -9.89 12.94 20.31
C LEU A 98 -10.81 13.78 21.20
N PHE A 99 -11.57 13.12 22.08
CA PHE A 99 -12.67 13.75 22.82
C PHE A 99 -12.35 13.93 24.31
N ASN A 100 -11.24 13.38 24.80
CA ASN A 100 -10.83 13.54 26.18
C ASN A 100 -9.31 13.61 26.32
N ASN A 101 -8.86 14.33 27.35
CA ASN A 101 -7.44 14.48 27.68
C ASN A 101 -7.01 13.54 28.82
N ASN A 102 -7.80 12.49 29.11
CA ASN A 102 -7.53 11.57 30.21
C ASN A 102 -6.50 10.49 29.84
N SER A 103 -5.84 10.65 28.69
CA SER A 103 -4.84 9.70 28.21
C SER A 103 -3.53 9.93 28.99
N PRO A 104 -3.00 8.92 29.70
CA PRO A 104 -1.90 9.11 30.64
C PRO A 104 -0.56 9.47 29.97
N ILE A 105 -0.37 9.11 28.71
CA ILE A 105 0.83 9.42 27.93
C ILE A 105 0.42 9.77 26.50
N THR A 106 0.74 11.00 26.06
CA THR A 106 0.43 11.48 24.71
C THR A 106 1.63 12.19 24.12
N PHE A 107 1.90 11.96 22.83
CA PHE A 107 2.99 12.61 22.10
C PHE A 107 2.46 13.36 20.88
N LYS A 108 3.28 14.28 20.33
CA LYS A 108 2.96 14.96 19.07
C LYS A 108 3.41 14.08 17.89
N PRO A 109 2.49 13.65 17.01
CA PRO A 109 2.86 12.86 15.83
C PRO A 109 3.67 13.71 14.86
N ASN A 110 4.55 13.04 14.12
CA ASN A 110 5.17 13.65 12.95
C ASN A 110 4.10 13.87 11.89
N THR A 111 3.95 15.13 11.46
CA THR A 111 2.92 15.59 10.54
C THR A 111 3.10 14.98 9.14
N ILE A 112 4.34 14.68 8.75
CA ILE A 112 4.64 14.11 7.44
C ILE A 112 5.29 12.75 7.63
N ARG A 113 4.67 11.70 7.06
CA ARG A 113 5.20 10.33 7.09
C ARG A 113 5.47 9.85 5.68
N PHE A 114 6.71 9.51 5.41
CA PHE A 114 7.13 8.87 4.17
C PHE A 114 7.14 7.35 4.33
N ASN A 115 6.65 6.64 3.32
CA ASN A 115 6.79 5.20 3.20
C ASN A 115 7.31 4.83 1.81
N ALA A 116 8.14 3.81 1.75
CA ALA A 116 8.60 3.20 0.51
C ALA A 116 8.44 1.68 0.60
N GLU A 117 8.04 1.08 -0.50
CA GLU A 117 7.96 -0.36 -0.68
C GLU A 117 8.61 -0.70 -2.01
N ILE A 118 9.48 -1.71 -2.05
CA ILE A 118 10.05 -2.23 -3.28
C ILE A 118 9.90 -3.73 -3.24
N GLY A 119 9.34 -4.31 -4.29
CA GLY A 119 9.05 -5.72 -4.29
C GLY A 119 9.08 -6.37 -5.66
N TYR A 120 9.03 -7.69 -5.62
CA TYR A 120 8.90 -8.57 -6.77
C TYR A 120 7.69 -9.45 -6.54
N LYS A 121 6.85 -9.60 -7.56
CA LYS A 121 5.72 -10.54 -7.55
C LYS A 121 5.70 -11.32 -8.85
N PHE A 122 5.30 -12.58 -8.76
CA PHE A 122 5.05 -13.40 -9.94
C PHE A 122 3.95 -14.41 -9.70
N THR A 123 3.36 -14.86 -10.80
CA THR A 123 2.34 -15.89 -10.83
C THR A 123 2.88 -17.19 -11.42
N ALA A 124 2.43 -18.30 -10.85
CA ALA A 124 2.60 -19.64 -11.40
C ALA A 124 1.26 -20.36 -11.35
N LYS A 125 0.44 -20.21 -12.41
CA LYS A 125 -0.92 -20.76 -12.50
C LYS A 125 -1.84 -20.26 -11.38
N LYS A 126 -2.11 -21.10 -10.36
CA LYS A 126 -2.97 -20.79 -9.21
C LYS A 126 -2.21 -20.18 -8.03
N TRP A 127 -0.88 -20.14 -8.12
CA TRP A 127 -0.01 -19.62 -7.08
C TRP A 127 0.44 -18.21 -7.39
N VAL A 128 0.48 -17.38 -6.36
CA VAL A 128 1.10 -16.06 -6.39
C VAL A 128 2.17 -16.03 -5.32
N PHE A 129 3.36 -15.62 -5.72
CA PHE A 129 4.50 -15.45 -4.84
C PHE A 129 4.99 -14.02 -4.92
N GLY A 130 5.59 -13.55 -3.83
CA GLY A 130 6.29 -12.28 -3.85
C GLY A 130 7.18 -12.07 -2.65
N TYR A 131 8.05 -11.08 -2.79
CA TYR A 131 8.85 -10.53 -1.71
C TYR A 131 8.82 -9.01 -1.81
N ALA A 132 8.74 -8.33 -0.68
CA ALA A 132 8.79 -6.87 -0.61
C ALA A 132 9.66 -6.42 0.56
N TYR A 133 10.38 -5.33 0.36
CA TYR A 133 11.04 -4.56 1.40
C TYR A 133 10.22 -3.31 1.67
N HIS A 134 9.90 -3.05 2.94
CA HIS A 134 9.15 -1.89 3.37
C HIS A 134 10.04 -1.00 4.22
N PHE A 135 9.93 0.30 4.00
CA PHE A 135 10.54 1.34 4.81
C PHE A 135 9.47 2.35 5.23
N HIS A 136 9.46 2.67 6.52
CA HIS A 136 8.58 3.66 7.11
C HIS A 136 9.41 4.70 7.87
N SER A 137 9.21 5.97 7.56
CA SER A 137 9.74 7.07 8.36
C SER A 137 9.17 7.06 9.79
N ASN A 138 9.82 7.78 10.70
CA ASN A 138 9.40 7.82 12.09
C ASN A 138 8.05 8.53 12.27
N LYS A 139 7.20 7.93 13.10
CA LYS A 139 5.91 8.51 13.50
C LYS A 139 6.02 9.64 14.52
N LEU A 140 7.18 9.79 15.15
CA LEU A 140 7.48 10.75 16.21
C LEU A 140 8.81 11.45 15.92
N ASN A 141 8.90 12.72 16.31
CA ASN A 141 10.16 13.46 16.29
C ASN A 141 10.97 13.16 17.55
N ASN A 142 12.29 13.35 17.50
CA ASN A 142 13.21 13.19 18.62
C ASN A 142 13.26 11.77 19.24
N LEU A 143 13.00 10.74 18.44
CA LEU A 143 13.23 9.36 18.86
C LEU A 143 14.73 9.10 19.05
N ARG A 144 15.08 8.27 20.04
CA ARG A 144 16.46 7.81 20.28
C ARG A 144 17.08 7.18 19.02
N ASN A 145 16.26 6.50 18.23
CA ASN A 145 16.62 6.03 16.90
C ASN A 145 15.76 6.78 15.87
N ASN A 146 16.39 7.66 15.08
CA ASN A 146 15.71 8.47 14.07
C ASN A 146 15.88 7.90 12.64
N ARG A 147 16.19 6.61 12.48
CA ARG A 147 16.43 6.01 11.16
C ARG A 147 15.18 5.49 10.44
N GLY A 148 14.02 5.49 11.09
CA GLY A 148 12.81 4.85 10.55
C GLY A 148 12.72 3.39 10.98
N ASN A 149 11.75 2.68 10.41
CA ASN A 149 11.56 1.25 10.60
C ASN A 149 11.44 0.56 9.25
N ASP A 150 12.12 -0.56 9.10
CA ASP A 150 12.09 -1.36 7.88
C ASP A 150 11.96 -2.85 8.16
N TYR A 151 11.36 -3.56 7.21
CA TYR A 151 11.15 -5.00 7.29
C TYR A 151 10.96 -5.62 5.91
N GLY A 152 11.22 -6.93 5.82
CA GLY A 152 10.88 -7.74 4.65
C GLY A 152 9.52 -8.43 4.82
N GLN A 153 8.80 -8.61 3.71
CA GLN A 153 7.55 -9.35 3.64
C GLN A 153 7.68 -10.45 2.56
N LEU A 154 7.29 -11.67 2.90
CA LEU A 154 7.06 -12.74 1.93
C LEU A 154 5.56 -12.88 1.69
N PHE A 155 5.17 -12.94 0.43
CA PHE A 155 3.79 -13.11 0.00
C PHE A 155 3.62 -14.49 -0.62
N PHE A 156 2.60 -15.21 -0.14
CA PHE A 156 2.20 -16.50 -0.67
C PHE A 156 0.69 -16.55 -0.73
N SER A 157 0.14 -16.89 -1.89
CA SER A 157 -1.29 -17.06 -2.06
C SER A 157 -1.60 -18.17 -3.04
N TYR A 158 -2.69 -18.87 -2.75
CA TYR A 158 -3.22 -19.94 -3.58
C TYR A 158 -4.70 -19.72 -3.82
N LEU A 159 -5.12 -19.83 -5.08
CA LEU A 159 -6.53 -19.80 -5.42
C LEU A 159 -7.07 -21.23 -5.49
N PHE A 160 -7.98 -21.57 -4.57
CA PHE A 160 -8.56 -22.92 -4.50
C PHE A 160 -9.44 -23.28 -5.70
N ARG A 161 -10.15 -22.32 -6.29
CA ARG A 161 -11.01 -22.52 -7.47
C ARG A 161 -10.60 -21.58 -8.59
#